data_AF-W7TRY9-F1
#
_entry.id   AF-W7TRY9-F1
#
_cell.length_a   1.000
_cell.length_b   1.000
_cell.length_c   1.000
_cell.angle_alpha   90.00
_cell.angle_beta   90.00
_cell.angle_gamma   90.00
#
_symmetry.space_group_name_H-M   'P 1'
#
loop_
_entity.id
_entity.type
_entity.pdbx_description
1 polymer ?
#
loop_
_entity_poly.entity_id
_entity_poly.type
_entity_poly.pdbx_seq_one_letter_code
_entity_poly.pdbx_strand_id
1 'polypeptide(L)'
;MCDKDGLLGQARQNRLTSQQLEFMRSDLPDGLPLLEVAKRVRPTILLGLSAQRGLFKEELVREIARHTPRPFVFPLSNPTTSAECTPSEAYFP
;
A
#
# COMPACT_ATOMS: atom_id res chain seq x y z
N MET A 1 -6.99 0.61 -3.53
CA MET A 1 -6.80 0.73 -2.07
C MET A 1 -6.59 -0.66 -1.48
N CYS A 2 -5.77 -0.78 -0.43
CA CYS A 2 -5.57 -2.03 0.31
C CYS A 2 -5.98 -1.82 1.76
N ASP A 3 -6.64 -2.80 2.36
CA ASP A 3 -6.96 -2.83 3.78
C ASP A 3 -6.28 -4.04 4.45
N LYS A 4 -6.71 -4.39 5.67
CA LYS A 4 -6.19 -5.52 6.43
C LYS A 4 -6.28 -6.87 5.71
N ASP A 5 -7.22 -7.02 4.76
CA ASP A 5 -7.40 -8.27 4.01
C ASP A 5 -6.75 -8.19 2.62
N GLY A 6 -6.05 -7.09 2.28
CA GLY A 6 -5.34 -6.90 1.01
C GLY A 6 -6.05 -5.94 0.06
N LEU A 7 -5.80 -6.05 -1.24
CA LEU A 7 -6.45 -5.23 -2.28
C LEU A 7 -7.98 -5.36 -2.21
N LEU A 8 -8.70 -4.26 -2.36
CA LEU A 8 -10.16 -4.29 -2.53
C LEU A 8 -10.52 -4.77 -3.94
N GLY A 9 -11.01 -5.99 -4.05
CA GLY A 9 -11.48 -6.58 -5.31
C GLY A 9 -12.96 -6.97 -5.28
N GLN A 10 -13.49 -7.29 -6.46
CA GLN A 10 -14.92 -7.59 -6.66
C GLN A 10 -15.47 -8.72 -5.78
N ALA A 11 -14.65 -9.72 -5.44
CA ALA A 11 -15.11 -10.91 -4.71
C ALA A 11 -15.74 -10.59 -3.34
N ARG A 12 -15.38 -9.46 -2.72
CA ARG A 12 -15.90 -9.03 -1.42
C ARG A 12 -16.76 -7.76 -1.46
N GLN A 13 -17.22 -7.33 -2.64
CA GLN A 13 -17.97 -6.07 -2.81
C GLN A 13 -19.14 -5.89 -1.81
N ASN A 14 -19.87 -6.98 -1.50
CA ASN A 14 -21.02 -6.94 -0.58
C ASN A 14 -20.63 -6.71 0.89
N ARG A 15 -19.33 -6.73 1.22
CA ARG A 15 -18.79 -6.49 2.57
C ARG A 15 -18.05 -5.15 2.68
N LEU A 16 -17.90 -4.44 1.57
CA LEU A 16 -17.22 -3.14 1.54
C LEU A 16 -18.19 -2.02 1.92
N THR A 17 -17.69 -0.98 2.59
CA THR A 17 -18.49 0.23 2.80
C THR A 17 -18.69 0.98 1.47
N SER A 18 -19.66 1.91 1.44
CA SER A 18 -19.90 2.75 0.25
C SER A 18 -18.64 3.50 -0.19
N GLN A 19 -17.84 4.02 0.76
CA GLN A 19 -16.57 4.71 0.47
C GLN A 19 -15.50 3.75 -0.07
N GLN A 20 -15.47 2.50 0.39
CA GLN A 20 -14.51 1.51 -0.10
C GLN A 20 -14.82 1.04 -1.52
N LEU A 21 -16.11 0.97 -1.88
CA LEU A 21 -16.55 0.60 -3.22
C LEU A 21 -16.02 1.53 -4.30
N GLU A 22 -15.85 2.83 -4.02
CA GLU A 22 -15.28 3.81 -4.94
C GLU A 22 -13.82 3.50 -5.34
N PHE A 23 -13.08 2.77 -4.48
CA PHE A 23 -11.67 2.41 -4.70
C PHE A 23 -11.47 0.91 -4.98
N MET A 24 -12.56 0.16 -5.16
CA MET A 24 -12.52 -1.26 -5.52
C MET A 24 -12.01 -1.43 -6.95
N ARG A 25 -11.18 -2.45 -7.17
CA ARG A 25 -10.69 -2.81 -8.50
C ARG A 25 -11.46 -4.02 -9.06
N SER A 26 -11.70 -3.99 -10.37
CA SER A 26 -12.30 -5.08 -11.14
C SER A 26 -11.28 -5.88 -11.95
N ASP A 27 -10.08 -5.35 -12.14
CA ASP A 27 -9.05 -5.89 -13.03
C ASP A 27 -8.00 -6.76 -12.29
N LEU A 28 -8.08 -6.84 -10.96
CA LEU A 28 -7.16 -7.62 -10.13
C LEU A 28 -7.92 -8.46 -9.09
N PRO A 29 -7.38 -9.64 -8.71
CA PRO A 29 -7.95 -10.46 -7.65
C PRO A 29 -8.11 -9.71 -6.33
N ASP A 30 -9.20 -10.02 -5.63
CA ASP A 30 -9.43 -9.56 -4.27
C ASP A 30 -8.37 -10.10 -3.31
N GLY A 31 -8.04 -9.30 -2.29
CA GLY A 31 -7.16 -9.70 -1.20
C GLY A 31 -5.69 -9.86 -1.58
N LEU A 32 -5.26 -9.33 -2.73
CA LEU A 32 -3.85 -9.36 -3.09
C LEU A 32 -2.99 -8.64 -2.03
N PRO A 33 -1.84 -9.23 -1.61
CA PRO A 33 -0.90 -8.58 -0.71
C PRO A 33 -0.34 -7.28 -1.31
N LEU A 34 -0.03 -6.31 -0.46
CA LEU A 34 0.43 -4.97 -0.88
C LEU A 34 1.64 -5.01 -1.83
N LEU A 35 2.61 -5.90 -1.58
CA LEU A 35 3.77 -6.07 -2.45
C LEU A 35 3.40 -6.58 -3.86
N GLU A 36 2.49 -7.55 -3.93
CA GLU A 36 2.00 -8.06 -5.22
C GLU A 36 1.18 -7.02 -5.97
N VAL A 37 0.43 -6.17 -5.24
CA VAL A 37 -0.22 -5.00 -5.82
C VAL A 37 0.84 -4.04 -6.38
N ALA A 38 1.91 -3.75 -5.65
CA ALA A 38 2.96 -2.84 -6.13
C ALA A 38 3.62 -3.35 -7.43
N LYS A 39 3.94 -4.65 -7.52
CA LYS A 39 4.52 -5.27 -8.73
C LYS A 39 3.62 -5.14 -9.97
N ARG A 40 2.30 -5.29 -9.79
CA ARG A 40 1.32 -5.31 -10.88
C ARG A 40 0.85 -3.91 -11.27
N VAL A 41 0.56 -3.09 -10.27
CA VAL A 41 -0.01 -1.75 -10.45
C VAL A 41 1.07 -0.72 -10.74
N ARG A 42 2.30 -0.95 -10.27
CA ARG A 42 3.46 -0.06 -10.42
C ARG A 42 3.13 1.38 -9.96
N PRO A 43 2.64 1.55 -8.72
CA PRO A 43 2.26 2.86 -8.24
C PRO A 43 3.49 3.77 -8.10
N THR A 44 3.30 5.06 -8.30
CA THR A 44 4.34 6.08 -8.09
C THR A 44 4.24 6.76 -6.72
N ILE A 45 3.13 6.56 -6.02
CA ILE A 45 2.84 7.11 -4.70
C ILE A 45 2.39 5.97 -3.78
N LEU A 46 2.94 5.93 -2.57
CA LEU A 46 2.56 5.05 -1.49
C LEU A 46 2.12 5.88 -0.28
N LEU A 47 0.84 5.75 0.11
CA LEU A 47 0.24 6.48 1.23
C LEU A 47 -0.11 5.51 2.36
N GLY A 48 0.45 5.72 3.54
CA GLY A 48 0.26 4.90 4.73
C GLY A 48 -0.69 5.55 5.73
N LEU A 49 -1.84 4.93 5.98
CA LEU A 49 -2.89 5.38 6.89
C LEU A 49 -3.44 4.21 7.73
N SER A 50 -2.60 3.21 7.97
CA SER A 50 -3.01 1.88 8.49
C SER A 50 -2.82 1.69 9.99
N ALA A 51 -1.99 2.54 10.61
CA ALA A 51 -1.41 2.35 11.94
C ALA A 51 -0.68 1.00 12.12
N GLN A 52 -0.22 0.38 11.03
CA GLN A 52 0.55 -0.87 11.04
C GLN A 52 2.02 -0.59 10.76
N ARG A 53 2.83 -0.66 11.82
CA ARG A 53 4.29 -0.50 11.73
C ARG A 53 4.91 -1.59 10.85
N GLY A 54 5.87 -1.20 10.01
CA GLY A 54 6.66 -2.13 9.21
C GLY A 54 5.90 -2.68 7.99
N LEU A 55 4.82 -2.01 7.58
CA LEU A 55 4.10 -2.36 6.35
C LEU A 55 4.90 -1.90 5.11
N PHE A 56 5.59 -0.76 5.20
CA PHE A 56 6.44 -0.23 4.13
C PHE A 56 7.88 -0.69 4.28
N LYS A 57 8.08 -2.01 4.22
CA LYS A 57 9.43 -2.59 4.25
C LYS A 57 10.25 -2.13 3.06
N GLU A 58 11.58 -2.19 3.20
CA GLU A 58 12.55 -1.87 2.15
C GLU A 58 12.21 -2.54 0.80
N GLU A 59 11.82 -3.81 0.81
CA GLU A 59 11.43 -4.52 -0.40
C GLU A 59 10.30 -3.82 -1.17
N LEU A 60 9.26 -3.37 -0.46
CA LEU A 60 8.13 -2.66 -1.08
C LEU A 60 8.57 -1.33 -1.65
N VAL A 61 9.36 -0.57 -0.90
CA VAL A 61 9.83 0.76 -1.33
C VAL A 61 10.80 0.65 -2.51
N ARG A 62 11.69 -0.34 -2.51
CA ARG A 62 12.54 -0.65 -3.66
C ARG A 62 11.71 -1.05 -4.86
N GLU A 63 10.67 -1.87 -4.69
CA GLU A 63 9.81 -2.28 -5.79
C GLU A 63 9.15 -1.09 -6.49
N ILE A 64 8.56 -0.14 -5.75
CA ILE A 64 8.01 1.09 -6.36
C ILE A 64 9.10 1.97 -6.98
N ALA A 65 10.28 2.07 -6.37
CA ALA A 65 11.41 2.82 -6.91
C ALA A 65 11.95 2.25 -8.25
N ARG A 66 11.68 0.97 -8.57
CA ARG A 66 12.04 0.39 -9.89
C ARG A 66 11.18 0.94 -11.02
N HIS A 67 9.97 1.39 -10.72
CA HIS A 67 8.98 1.82 -11.73
C HIS A 67 8.90 3.34 -11.88
N THR A 68 9.47 4.11 -10.95
CA THR A 68 9.53 5.57 -11.02
C THR A 68 10.84 6.11 -10.48
N PRO A 69 11.48 7.10 -11.14
CA PRO A 69 12.73 7.68 -10.67
C PRO A 69 12.58 8.46 -9.35
N ARG A 70 11.36 8.88 -9.00
CA ARG A 70 11.06 9.66 -7.78
C ARG A 70 9.75 9.16 -7.17
N PRO A 71 9.77 8.06 -6.39
CA PRO A 71 8.57 7.60 -5.69
C PRO A 71 8.23 8.53 -4.52
N PHE A 72 6.94 8.77 -4.29
CA PHE A 72 6.47 9.41 -3.07
C PHE A 72 6.05 8.35 -2.05
N VAL A 73 6.64 8.38 -0.85
CA VAL A 73 6.34 7.42 0.23
C VAL A 73 5.99 8.19 1.50
N PHE A 74 4.71 8.19 1.88
CA PHE A 74 4.20 8.94 3.02
C PHE A 74 3.69 7.99 4.12
N PRO A 75 4.51 7.66 5.13
CA PRO A 75 4.08 6.91 6.30
C PRO A 75 3.39 7.88 7.29
N LEU A 76 2.08 8.05 7.18
CA LEU A 76 1.34 9.11 7.90
C LEU A 76 0.71 8.62 9.21
N SER A 77 0.87 7.35 9.55
CA SER A 77 0.31 6.81 10.78
C SER A 77 0.95 7.37 12.04
N ASN A 78 0.09 7.68 13.02
CA ASN A 78 0.46 8.26 14.31
C ASN A 78 0.04 7.34 15.48
N PRO A 79 0.75 7.36 16.63
CA PRO A 79 2.01 8.08 16.87
C PRO A 79 3.19 7.47 16.07
N THR A 80 4.38 8.07 16.13
CA THR A 80 5.57 7.65 15.35
C THR A 80 5.88 6.15 15.46
N THR A 81 5.56 5.50 16.58
CA THR A 81 5.72 4.06 16.76
C THR A 81 4.87 3.22 15.80
N SER A 82 3.78 3.79 15.29
CA SER A 82 2.81 3.18 14.38
C SER A 82 3.00 3.57 12.91
N ALA A 83 3.99 4.43 12.60
CA ALA A 83 4.33 4.79 11.23
C ALA A 83 4.70 3.54 10.41
N GLU A 84 4.25 3.48 9.16
CA GLU A 84 4.41 2.31 8.28
C GLU A 84 5.87 1.94 8.03
N CYS A 85 6.76 2.92 8.04
CA CYS A 85 8.21 2.76 8.03
C CYS A 85 8.91 3.94 8.70
N THR A 86 10.18 3.75 9.05
CA THR A 86 11.08 4.83 9.46
C THR A 86 11.73 5.50 8.25
N PRO A 87 12.36 6.68 8.42
CA PRO A 87 13.17 7.27 7.35
C PRO A 87 14.28 6.35 6.86
N SER A 88 14.97 5.62 7.75
CA SER A 88 16.04 4.69 7.36
C SER A 88 15.55 3.49 6.55
N GLU A 89 14.28 3.11 6.70
CA GLU A 89 13.65 2.05 5.90
C GLU A 89 13.16 2.56 4.53
N ALA A 90 13.02 3.87 4.36
CA ALA A 90 12.58 4.51 3.12
C ALA A 90 13.74 5.03 2.25
N TYR A 91 14.85 5.43 2.87
CA TYR A 91 16.06 5.89 2.19
C TYR A 91 17.14 4.81 2.24
N PHE A 92 17.52 4.31 1.07
CA PHE A 92 18.57 3.30 0.94
C PHE A 92 19.91 3.94 0.56
N PRO A 93 21.04 3.34 0.95
CA PRO A 93 22.36 3.70 0.42
C PRO A 93 22.49 3.35 -1.07
#